data_AF-A0A1F1GD84-F1
#
_entry.id   AF-A0A1F1GD84-F1
#
_cell.length_a   1.000
_cell.length_b   1.000
_cell.length_c   1.000
_cell.angle_alpha   90.00
_cell.angle_beta   90.00
_cell.angle_gamma   90.00
#
_symmetry.space_group_name_H-M   'P 1'
#
loop_
_entity.id
_entity.type
_entity.pdbx_description
1 polymer ?
#
loop_
_entity_poly.entity_id
_entity_poly.type
_entity_poly.pdbx_seq_one_letter_code
_entity_poly.pdbx_strand_id
1 'polypeptide(L)' 'MAGTESGRATHVFRAVPGGSLSQVLLVLKDGKELSKHENPGEALLHVLSGKVRLTADDDSLELSTDEHAVVPQ' A
#
# COMPACT_ATOMS: atom_id res chain seq x y z
N MET A 1 6.72 -2.14 -23.37
CA MET A 1 6.77 -1.05 -22.37
C MET A 1 5.39 -0.40 -22.33
N ALA A 2 4.45 -0.97 -21.57
CA ALA A 2 3.10 -0.41 -21.47
C ALA A 2 3.05 0.53 -20.26
N GLY A 3 3.37 1.80 -20.50
CA GLY A 3 3.11 2.87 -19.55
C GLY A 3 1.64 3.26 -19.64
N THR A 4 0.86 2.90 -18.64
CA THR A 4 -0.46 3.50 -18.42
C THR A 4 -0.29 4.56 -17.33
N GLU A 5 -0.64 5.81 -17.63
CA GLU A 5 -0.45 7.00 -16.80
C GLU A 5 -1.33 7.03 -15.53
N SER A 6 -1.50 5.90 -14.83
CA SER A 6 -2.32 5.84 -13.61
C SER A 6 -1.74 6.65 -12.45
N GLY A 7 -0.48 7.10 -12.55
CA GLY A 7 0.24 7.74 -11.45
C GLY A 7 0.51 6.80 -10.27
N ARG A 8 0.37 5.49 -10.48
CA ARG A 8 0.71 4.45 -9.51
C ARG A 8 1.40 3.28 -10.22
N ALA A 9 2.22 2.56 -9.48
CA ALA A 9 2.81 1.29 -9.92
C ALA A 9 2.82 0.31 -8.75
N THR A 10 2.62 -0.97 -9.06
CA THR A 10 2.65 -2.06 -8.08
C THR A 10 3.56 -3.17 -8.54
N HIS A 11 4.33 -3.72 -7.60
CA HIS A 11 5.09 -4.95 -7.80
C HIS A 11 4.78 -5.90 -6.64
N VAL A 12 4.34 -7.11 -6.98
CA VAL A 12 3.94 -8.12 -6.00
C VAL A 12 4.94 -9.26 -6.04
N PHE A 13 5.42 -9.65 -4.87
CA PHE A 13 6.31 -10.80 -4.71
C PHE A 13 5.89 -11.61 -3.48
N ARG A 14 6.26 -12.89 -3.46
CA ARG A 14 6.02 -13.78 -2.32
C ARG A 14 7.32 -13.99 -1.56
N ALA A 15 7.22 -14.09 -0.24
CA ALA A 15 8.38 -14.37 0.60
C ALA A 15 8.94 -15.78 0.34
N VAL A 16 8.06 -16.75 0.03
CA VAL A 16 8.41 -18.15 -0.24
C VAL A 16 7.59 -18.66 -1.44
N PRO A 17 8.16 -19.47 -2.35
CA PRO A 17 7.40 -20.17 -3.37
C PRO A 17 6.26 -20.99 -2.76
N GLY A 18 5.01 -20.72 -3.17
CA GLY A 18 3.82 -21.37 -2.61
C GLY A 18 3.36 -20.87 -1.23
N GLY A 19 4.06 -19.90 -0.63
CA GLY A 19 3.69 -19.30 0.66
C GLY A 19 2.50 -18.33 0.56
N SER A 20 1.78 -18.14 1.66
CA SER A 20 0.62 -17.24 1.77
C SER A 20 1.02 -15.76 1.93
N LEU A 21 2.22 -15.47 2.43
CA LEU A 21 2.70 -14.09 2.62
C LEU A 21 3.14 -13.49 1.28
N SER A 22 2.36 -12.53 0.79
CA SER A 22 2.75 -11.63 -0.30
C SER A 22 3.19 -10.28 0.23
N GLN A 23 4.21 -9.71 -0.40
CA GLN A 23 4.64 -8.34 -0.20
C GLN A 23 4.33 -7.54 -1.47
N VAL A 24 3.80 -6.33 -1.27
CA VAL A 24 3.44 -5.41 -2.34
C VAL A 24 4.30 -4.16 -2.21
N LEU A 25 5.15 -3.91 -3.19
CA LEU A 25 5.77 -2.61 -3.37
C LEU A 25 4.81 -1.73 -4.17
N LEU A 26 4.30 -0.69 -3.52
CA LEU A 26 3.39 0.28 -4.12
C LEU A 26 4.09 1.63 -4.23
N VAL A 27 3.94 2.28 -5.38
CA VAL A 27 4.37 3.67 -5.59
C VAL A 27 3.17 4.47 -6.04
N LEU A 28 2.98 5.65 -5.43
CA LEU A 28 1.97 6.65 -5.79
C LEU A 28 2.68 7.95 -6.13
N LYS A 29 2.29 8.61 -7.23
CA LYS A 29 2.63 10.02 -7.46
C LYS A 29 1.86 10.88 -6.46
N ASP A 30 2.38 12.08 -6.21
CA ASP A 30 1.70 13.06 -5.38
C ASP A 30 0.23 13.28 -5.81
N GLY A 31 -0.66 13.36 -4.82
CA GLY A 31 -2.10 13.50 -5.02
C GLY A 31 -2.80 12.29 -5.66
N LYS A 32 -2.15 11.11 -5.75
CA LYS A 32 -2.78 9.87 -6.22
C LYS A 32 -3.18 8.97 -5.07
N GLU A 33 -4.26 8.22 -5.29
CA GLU A 33 -4.87 7.33 -4.31
C GLU A 33 -5.14 5.94 -4.88
N LEU A 34 -5.41 4.99 -3.99
CA LEU A 34 -6.01 3.71 -4.34
C LEU A 34 -7.51 3.77 -4.08
N SER A 35 -8.29 3.09 -4.93
CA SER A 35 -9.72 2.92 -4.69
C SER A 35 -9.97 2.14 -3.40
N LYS A 36 -11.07 2.45 -2.70
CA LYS A 36 -11.54 1.67 -1.53
C LYS A 36 -11.69 0.21 -1.94
N HIS A 37 -11.10 -0.68 -1.14
CA HIS A 37 -11.18 -2.12 -1.30
C HIS A 37 -11.13 -2.78 0.07
N GLU A 38 -11.73 -3.97 0.17
CA GLU A 38 -11.64 -4.78 1.39
C GLU A 38 -10.22 -5.30 1.58
N ASN A 39 -9.78 -5.41 2.83
CA ASN A 39 -8.53 -6.02 3.20
C ASN A 39 -8.79 -7.40 3.86
N PRO A 40 -8.75 -8.50 3.09
CA PRO A 40 -9.23 -9.81 3.56
C PRO A 40 -8.31 -10.50 4.59
N GLY A 41 -7.23 -9.85 5.02
CA GLY A 41 -6.24 -10.47 5.90
C GLY A 41 -5.41 -9.47 6.68
N GLU A 42 -4.48 -9.99 7.48
CA GLU A 42 -3.53 -9.16 8.21
C GLU A 42 -2.52 -8.51 7.25
N ALA A 43 -2.43 -7.19 7.31
CA ALA A 43 -1.51 -6.44 6.48
C ALA A 43 -0.84 -5.31 7.27
N LEU A 44 0.41 -5.02 6.92
CA LEU A 44 1.22 -3.94 7.46
C LEU A 44 1.61 -3.00 6.32
N LEU A 45 1.32 -1.70 6.50
CA LEU A 45 1.83 -0.65 5.63
C LEU A 45 3.10 -0.08 6.24
N HIS A 46 4.18 -0.02 5.46
CA HIS A 46 5.44 0.63 5.84
C HIS A 46 5.80 1.67 4.78
N VAL A 47 6.00 2.92 5.20
CA VAL A 47 6.33 4.01 4.29
C VAL A 47 7.82 4.05 4.04
N LEU A 48 8.25 3.56 2.88
CA LEU A 48 9.67 3.56 2.51
C LEU A 48 10.21 4.95 2.16
N SER A 49 9.34 5.85 1.67
CA SER A 49 9.69 7.23 1.32
C SER A 49 8.44 8.08 1.11
N GLY A 50 8.48 9.33 1.54
CA GLY A 50 7.43 10.31 1.31
C GLY A 50 6.42 10.35 2.45
N LYS A 51 5.17 10.70 2.13
CA LYS A 51 4.06 10.73 3.08
C LYS A 51 2.83 10.14 2.44
N VAL A 52 2.07 9.40 3.23
CA VAL A 52 0.80 8.80 2.82
C VAL A 52 -0.25 9.03 3.89
N ARG A 53 -1.51 9.00 3.47
CA ARG A 53 -2.66 8.95 4.37
C ARG A 53 -3.37 7.62 4.18
N LEU A 54 -3.49 6.85 5.25
CA LEU A 54 -4.34 5.68 5.31
C LEU A 54 -5.72 6.11 5.81
N THR A 55 -6.77 5.77 5.08
CA THR A 55 -8.16 6.05 5.47
C THR A 55 -8.92 4.73 5.61
N ALA A 56 -9.63 4.56 6.72
CA ALA A 56 -10.48 3.41 6.98
C ALA A 56 -11.77 3.91 7.63
N ASP A 57 -12.88 3.79 6.90
CA ASP A 57 -14.18 4.36 7.28
C ASP A 57 -14.09 5.84 7.69
N ASP A 58 -14.37 6.17 8.95
CA ASP A 58 -14.31 7.54 9.47
C ASP A 58 -12.93 7.92 10.04
N ASP A 59 -12.01 6.96 10.10
CA ASP A 59 -10.66 7.15 10.63
C ASP A 59 -9.64 7.44 9.53
N SER A 60 -8.65 8.26 9.88
CA SER A 60 -7.48 8.48 9.03
C SER A 60 -6.21 8.60 9.84
N LEU A 61 -5.12 8.10 9.26
CA LEU A 61 -3.78 8.12 9.83
C LEU A 61 -2.80 8.64 8.79
N GLU A 62 -2.04 9.67 9.13
CA GLU A 62 -0.92 10.15 8.32
C GLU A 62 0.36 9.42 8.73
N LEU A 63 1.14 9.00 7.73
CA LEU A 63 2.41 8.29 7.92
C LEU A 63 3.49 8.94 7.07
N SER A 64 4.66 9.16 7.66
CA SER A 64 5.88 9.64 7.05
C SER A 64 6.88 8.50 6.85
N THR A 65 7.97 8.76 6.12
CA THR A 65 9.08 7.81 5.93
C THR A 65 9.47 7.10 7.25
N ASP A 66 9.67 5.79 7.17
CA ASP A 66 10.00 4.84 8.24
C ASP A 66 8.88 4.59 9.28
N GLU A 67 7.73 5.25 9.15
CA GLU A 67 6.55 4.92 9.94
C GLU A 67 5.77 3.75 9.33
N HIS A 68 5.11 3.00 10.20
CA HIS A 68 4.31 1.84 9.81
C HIS A 68 2.98 1.80 10.57
N ALA A 69 1.99 1.18 9.94
CA ALA A 69 0.68 0.98 10.53
C ALA A 69 0.12 -0.40 10.13
N VAL A 70 -0.64 -0.99 11.04
CA VAL A 70 -1.52 -2.12 10.70
C VAL A 70 -2.62 -1.57 9.79
N VAL A 71 -2.87 -2.26 8.68
CA VAL A 71 -3.99 -1.92 7.79
C VAL A 71 -5.25 -2.56 8.38
N PRO A 72 -6.30 -1.77 8.70
CA PRO A 72 -7.59 -2.31 9.14
C PRO A 72 -8.15 -3.30 8.13
N GLN A 73 -8.95 -4.26 8.60
CA GLN A 73 -9.59 -5.29 7.77
C GLN A 73 -10.90 -4.76 7.18
#